data_AF-A0ER91-F1
#
_entry.id   AF-A0ER91-F1
#
_cell.length_a   1.000
_cell.length_b   1.000
_cell.length_c   1.000
_cell.angle_alpha   90.00
_cell.angle_beta   90.00
_cell.angle_gamma   90.00
#
_symmetry.space_group_name_H-M   'P 1'
#
loop_
_entity.id
_entity.type
_entity.pdbx_description
1 polymer ?
#
loop_
_entity_poly.entity_id
_entity_poly.type
_entity_poly.pdbx_seq_one_letter_code
_entity_poly.pdbx_strand_id
1 'polypeptide(L)'
;MKERKSGLRNESSKTKRIGLFQRITAALLLPLIIIYKKVSSTFLPNLSLFWHINEGIEEIMADYVHQEMTRNWILVYLRLFLLIVIKDVFLSFVSFLNKS
;
A
#
# COMPACT_ATOMS: atom_id res chain seq x y z
N MET A 1 10.85 -18.17 -35.48
CA MET A 1 10.39 -16.76 -35.47
C MET A 1 10.63 -16.21 -34.07
N LYS A 2 11.63 -15.33 -33.88
CA LYS A 2 12.02 -14.81 -32.55
C LYS A 2 11.05 -13.70 -32.17
N GLU A 3 10.27 -13.88 -31.10
CA GLU A 3 9.36 -12.83 -30.60
C GLU A 3 10.15 -11.54 -30.37
N ARG A 4 9.73 -10.44 -31.01
CA ARG A 4 10.24 -9.11 -30.70
C ARG A 4 9.72 -8.73 -29.31
N LYS A 5 10.57 -8.77 -28.30
CA LYS A 5 10.28 -8.21 -26.98
C LYS A 5 10.28 -6.68 -27.11
N SER A 6 9.13 -6.09 -27.41
CA SER A 6 8.99 -4.62 -27.39
C SER A 6 8.96 -4.14 -25.94
N GLY A 7 9.71 -3.08 -25.62
CA GLY A 7 9.70 -2.47 -24.29
C GLY A 7 8.30 -2.04 -23.85
N LEU A 8 7.49 -1.58 -24.81
CA LEU A 8 6.10 -1.16 -24.60
C LEU A 8 5.18 -2.28 -24.07
N ARG A 9 5.38 -3.53 -24.51
CA ARG A 9 4.62 -4.69 -24.00
C ARG A 9 4.92 -4.97 -22.54
N ASN A 10 6.16 -4.73 -22.11
CA ASN A 10 6.58 -4.95 -20.73
C ASN A 10 6.00 -3.89 -19.79
N GLU A 11 6.01 -2.61 -20.19
CA GLU A 11 5.41 -1.52 -19.42
C GLU A 11 3.90 -1.68 -19.27
N SER A 12 3.18 -1.95 -20.37
CA SER A 12 1.74 -2.24 -20.34
C SER A 12 1.40 -3.38 -19.36
N SER A 13 2.19 -4.45 -19.36
CA SER A 13 1.99 -5.58 -18.45
C SER A 13 2.24 -5.23 -16.98
N LYS A 14 3.14 -4.26 -16.70
CA LYS A 14 3.48 -3.80 -15.35
C LYS A 14 2.34 -2.97 -14.77
N THR A 15 1.84 -2.00 -15.53
CA THR A 15 0.68 -1.17 -15.15
C THR A 15 -0.56 -2.03 -14.92
N LYS A 16 -0.81 -3.01 -15.80
CA LYS A 16 -1.95 -3.93 -15.65
C LYS A 16 -1.88 -4.75 -14.36
N ARG A 17 -0.69 -5.19 -13.94
CA ARG A 17 -0.51 -5.92 -12.67
C ARG A 17 -0.74 -5.01 -11.47
N ILE A 18 -0.17 -3.80 -11.48
CA ILE A 18 -0.32 -2.82 -10.39
C ILE A 18 -1.81 -2.53 -10.15
N GLY A 19 -2.56 -2.22 -11.21
CA GLY A 19 -4.01 -1.99 -11.08
C GLY A 19 -4.80 -3.22 -10.60
N LEU A 20 -4.34 -4.44 -10.92
CA LEU A 20 -4.96 -5.68 -10.43
C LEU A 20 -4.70 -5.88 -8.93
N PHE A 21 -3.47 -5.63 -8.48
CA PHE A 21 -3.12 -5.66 -7.06
C PHE A 21 -3.90 -4.62 -6.25
N GLN A 22 -4.04 -3.40 -6.76
CA GLN A 22 -4.83 -2.36 -6.09
C GLN A 22 -6.28 -2.78 -5.91
N ARG A 23 -6.92 -3.35 -6.94
CA ARG A 23 -8.29 -3.88 -6.88
C ARG A 23 -8.42 -5.03 -5.88
N ILE A 24 -7.45 -5.94 -5.85
CA ILE A 24 -7.42 -7.05 -4.90
C ILE A 24 -7.28 -6.53 -3.47
N THR A 25 -6.36 -5.60 -3.22
CA THR A 25 -6.17 -4.99 -1.89
C THR A 25 -7.43 -4.25 -1.44
N ALA A 26 -8.08 -3.48 -2.32
CA ALA A 26 -9.34 -2.79 -2.01
C ALA A 26 -10.46 -3.77 -1.66
N ALA A 27 -10.61 -4.84 -2.43
CA ALA A 27 -11.62 -5.87 -2.19
C ALA A 27 -11.37 -6.68 -0.91
N LEU A 28 -10.09 -6.90 -0.54
CA LEU A 28 -9.69 -7.62 0.68
C LEU A 28 -9.92 -6.81 1.96
N LEU A 29 -10.00 -5.49 1.86
CA LEU A 29 -10.11 -4.59 3.00
C LEU A 29 -11.42 -4.77 3.78
N LEU A 30 -12.55 -4.88 3.07
CA LEU A 30 -13.87 -5.12 3.67
C LEU A 30 -13.95 -6.46 4.44
N PRO A 31 -13.57 -7.61 3.87
CA PRO A 31 -13.47 -8.87 4.60
C PRO A 31 -12.53 -8.80 5.80
N LEU A 32 -11.37 -8.12 5.69
CA LEU A 32 -10.43 -7.99 6.80
C LEU A 32 -11.03 -7.23 7.99
N ILE A 33 -11.83 -6.19 7.75
CA ILE A 33 -12.54 -5.44 8.80
C ILE A 33 -13.59 -6.34 9.51
N ILE A 34 -14.29 -7.19 8.76
CA ILE A 34 -15.29 -8.11 9.31
C ILE A 34 -14.61 -9.21 10.14
N ILE A 35 -13.51 -9.79 9.65
CA ILE A 35 -12.71 -10.81 10.36
C ILE A 35 -12.06 -10.22 11.62
N TYR A 36 -11.61 -8.96 11.56
CA TYR A 36 -11.03 -8.24 12.68
C TYR A 36 -11.93 -8.23 13.92
N LYS A 37 -13.23 -7.94 13.75
CA LYS A 37 -14.20 -7.92 14.86
C LYS A 37 -14.24 -9.25 15.61
N LYS A 38 -13.90 -10.35 14.94
CA LYS A 38 -13.88 -11.70 15.49
C LYS A 38 -12.54 -12.11 16.12
N VAL A 39 -11.41 -11.65 15.58
CA VAL A 39 -10.06 -12.17 15.93
C VAL A 39 -9.33 -11.31 16.98
N SER A 40 -9.86 -10.15 17.38
CA SER A 40 -9.25 -9.25 18.39
C SER A 40 -7.81 -8.80 18.09
N SER A 41 -7.31 -9.04 16.88
CA SER A 41 -5.98 -8.63 16.44
C SER A 41 -6.08 -7.48 15.45
N THR A 42 -5.57 -6.31 15.86
CA THR A 42 -5.58 -5.06 15.09
C THR A 42 -4.42 -4.98 14.08
N PHE A 43 -3.40 -5.84 14.19
CA PHE A 43 -2.15 -5.66 13.45
C PHE A 43 -2.28 -5.86 11.93
N LEU A 44 -2.87 -6.99 11.50
CA LEU A 44 -2.98 -7.36 10.08
C LEU A 44 -3.88 -6.41 9.26
N PRO A 45 -5.07 -6.01 9.76
CA PRO A 45 -5.92 -5.03 9.08
C PRO A 45 -5.27 -3.65 8.98
N ASN A 46 -4.56 -3.21 10.02
CA ASN A 46 -3.84 -1.93 10.00
C ASN A 46 -2.77 -1.93 8.91
N LEU A 47 -2.01 -3.02 8.76
CA LEU A 47 -1.01 -3.14 7.70
C LEU A 47 -1.65 -3.10 6.29
N SER A 48 -2.77 -3.80 6.10
CA SER A 48 -3.52 -3.77 4.84
C SER A 48 -4.06 -2.37 4.51
N LEU A 49 -4.53 -1.63 5.52
CA LEU A 49 -4.98 -0.25 5.37
C LEU A 49 -3.84 0.67 4.93
N PHE A 50 -2.68 0.58 5.58
CA PHE A 50 -1.51 1.39 5.20
C PHE A 50 -1.07 1.13 3.76
N TRP A 51 -1.06 -0.13 3.33
CA TRP A 51 -0.73 -0.47 1.96
C TRP A 51 -1.72 0.17 0.98
N HIS A 52 -3.02 0.05 1.24
CA HIS A 52 -4.03 0.61 0.33
C HIS A 52 -3.95 2.14 0.24
N ILE A 53 -3.74 2.81 1.38
CA ILE A 53 -3.59 4.27 1.44
C ILE A 53 -2.34 4.71 0.67
N ASN A 54 -1.21 4.00 0.79
CA ASN A 54 0.01 4.33 0.05
C ASN A 54 -0.20 4.25 -1.47
N GLU A 55 -0.79 3.15 -1.95
CA GLU A 55 -1.11 2.96 -3.37
C GLU A 55 -2.09 4.02 -3.89
N GLY A 56 -3.12 4.36 -3.10
CA GLY A 56 -4.09 5.40 -3.48
C GLY A 56 -3.47 6.79 -3.56
N ILE A 57 -2.57 7.14 -2.64
CA ILE A 57 -1.84 8.42 -2.69
C ILE A 57 -0.87 8.44 -3.88
N GLU A 58 -0.20 7.32 -4.19
CA GLU A 58 0.66 7.22 -5.38
C GLU A 58 -0.12 7.45 -6.68
N GLU A 59 -1.33 6.89 -6.81
CA GLU A 59 -2.22 7.11 -7.96
C GLU A 59 -2.67 8.57 -8.06
N ILE A 60 -3.13 9.17 -6.96
CA ILE A 60 -3.50 10.60 -6.91
C ILE A 60 -2.29 11.48 -7.30
N MET A 61 -1.10 11.18 -6.78
CA MET A 61 0.11 11.95 -7.12
C MET A 61 0.50 11.82 -8.58
N ALA A 62 0.28 10.66 -9.20
CA ALA A 62 0.52 10.47 -10.63
C ALA A 62 -0.43 11.31 -11.50
N ASP A 63 -1.68 11.50 -11.05
CA ASP A 63 -2.69 12.26 -11.78
C ASP A 63 -2.56 13.78 -11.61
N TYR A 64 -2.18 14.25 -10.42
CA TYR A 64 -2.18 15.69 -10.09
C TYR A 64 -0.79 16.34 -10.11
N VAL A 65 0.28 15.62 -9.76
CA VAL A 65 1.62 16.18 -9.64
C VAL A 65 2.47 15.80 -10.85
N HIS A 66 2.51 16.72 -11.81
CA HIS A 66 3.21 16.55 -13.08
C HIS A 66 4.72 16.78 -12.97
N GLN A 67 5.16 17.53 -11.95
CA GLN A 67 6.59 17.77 -11.71
C GLN A 67 7.21 16.60 -10.96
N GLU A 68 8.15 15.92 -11.63
CA GLU A 68 8.78 14.70 -11.11
C GLU A 68 9.53 14.93 -9.79
N MET A 69 10.20 16.08 -9.65
CA MET A 69 10.89 16.44 -8.41
C MET A 69 9.90 16.51 -7.25
N THR A 70 8.82 17.29 -7.40
CA THR A 70 7.77 17.46 -6.38
C THR A 70 7.12 16.12 -6.00
N ARG A 71 6.80 15.28 -7.00
CA ARG A 71 6.25 13.93 -6.76
C ARG A 71 7.21 13.09 -5.90
N ASN A 72 8.50 13.09 -6.23
CA ASN A 72 9.48 12.29 -5.49
C ASN A 72 9.65 12.77 -4.04
N TRP A 73 9.68 14.09 -3.81
CA TRP A 73 9.71 14.65 -2.46
C TRP A 73 8.48 14.23 -1.64
N ILE A 74 7.29 14.31 -2.23
CA ILE A 74 6.05 13.89 -1.54
C ILE A 74 6.09 12.40 -1.19
N LEU A 75 6.57 11.53 -2.09
CA LEU A 75 6.71 10.10 -1.80
C LEU A 75 7.71 9.83 -0.68
N VAL A 76 8.80 10.58 -0.60
CA VAL A 76 9.75 10.49 0.53
C VAL A 76 9.08 10.89 1.84
N TYR A 77 8.35 12.02 1.86
CA TYR A 77 7.59 12.43 3.04
C TYR A 77 6.53 11.41 3.45
N LEU A 78 5.81 10.84 2.48
CA LEU A 78 4.81 9.80 2.73
C LEU A 78 5.45 8.55 3.36
N ARG A 79 6.60 8.10 2.85
CA ARG A 79 7.35 6.98 3.44
C ARG A 79 7.80 7.27 4.87
N LEU A 80 8.32 8.46 5.12
CA LEU A 80 8.71 8.88 6.48
C LEU A 80 7.51 8.89 7.43
N PHE A 81 6.37 9.42 6.96
CA PHE A 81 5.13 9.39 7.72
C PHE A 81 4.69 7.96 8.06
N LEU A 82 4.68 7.06 7.07
CA LEU A 82 4.33 5.65 7.28
C LEU A 82 5.27 4.94 8.26
N LEU A 83 6.57 5.26 8.23
CA LEU A 83 7.55 4.72 9.18
C LEU A 83 7.29 5.18 10.63
N ILE A 84 6.83 6.42 10.82
CA ILE A 84 6.46 6.92 12.14
C ILE A 84 5.22 6.19 12.65
N VAL A 85 4.19 6.07 11.80
CA VAL A 85 2.93 5.42 12.18
C VAL A 85 3.13 3.92 12.48
N ILE A 86 3.91 3.20 11.65
CA ILE A 86 4.13 1.77 11.86
C ILE A 86 4.90 1.49 13.15
N LYS A 87 5.81 2.38 13.54
CA LYS A 87 6.54 2.29 14.82
C LYS A 87 5.56 2.36 15.99
N ASP A 88 4.59 3.27 15.97
CA ASP A 88 3.61 3.38 17.06
C ASP A 88 2.63 2.19 17.08
N VAL A 89 2.21 1.69 15.91
CA VAL A 89 1.40 0.46 15.80
C VAL A 89 2.15 -0.76 16.33
N PHE A 90 3.45 -0.89 16.00
CA PHE A 90 4.29 -1.98 16.49
C PHE A 90 4.47 -1.90 18.01
N LEU A 91 4.68 -0.70 18.56
CA LEU A 91 4.81 -0.50 19.99
C LEU A 91 3.52 -0.86 20.74
N SER A 92 2.35 -0.51 20.17
CA SER A 92 1.05 -0.95 20.70
C SER A 92 0.89 -2.47 20.65
N PHE A 93 1.36 -3.13 19.59
CA PHE A 93 1.29 -4.58 19.46
C PHE A 93 2.20 -5.30 20.46
N VAL A 94 3.45 -4.85 20.61
CA VAL A 94 4.38 -5.38 21.63
C VAL A 94 3.83 -5.17 23.04
N SER A 95 3.30 -3.98 23.34
CA SER A 95 2.68 -3.72 24.65
C SER A 95 1.46 -4.60 24.93
N PHE A 96 0.70 -4.98 23.90
CA PHE A 96 -0.43 -5.89 24.05
C PHE A 96 0.04 -7.30 24.39
N LEU A 97 1.05 -7.82 23.68
CA LEU A 97 1.63 -9.14 23.96
C LEU A 97 2.25 -9.22 25.35
N ASN A 98 2.89 -8.15 25.83
CA ASN A 98 3.55 -8.14 27.14
C ASN A 98 2.56 -8.04 28.32
N LYS A 99 1.28 -7.77 28.06
CA LYS A 99 0.20 -7.71 29.06
C LYS A 99 -0.63 -9.00 29.14
N SER A 100 -0.50 -9.90 28.17
CA SER A 100 -1.18 -11.20 28.11
C SER A 100 -0.33 -12.31 28.74
#